data_AF-A0A2L1S1P8-F1
#
_entry.id   AF-A0A2L1S1P8-F1
#
_cell.length_a   1.000
_cell.length_b   1.000
_cell.length_c   1.000
_cell.angle_alpha   90.00
_cell.angle_beta   90.00
_cell.angle_gamma   90.00
#
_symmetry.space_group_name_H-M   'P 1'
#
loop_
_entity.id
_entity.type
_entity.pdbx_description
1 polymer ?
#
loop_
_entity_poly.entity_id
_entity_poly.type
_entity_poly.pdbx_seq_one_letter_code
_entity_poly.pdbx_strand_id
1 'polypeptide(L)'
;MKLEPISPHCEALLRSDGNAIAVEELIAVLLANLKQHPHYGNVLHHVAGGDWEAVSNSMREILLERAPVSNSSALTRNLYRALSGRGPSNLRSFQKWFLDLVELESSSLFARLLARRIDAANADLVLQRPRFRASALRILNSR
;
A
#
# COMPACT_ATOMS: atom_id res chain seq x y z
N MET A 1 36.36 -2.62 -0.02
CA MET A 1 35.47 -3.65 0.55
C MET A 1 34.08 -3.37 0.02
N LYS A 2 33.52 -4.22 -0.84
CA LYS A 2 32.15 -4.02 -1.38
C LYS A 2 31.14 -4.36 -0.28
N LEU A 3 30.23 -3.42 -0.01
CA LEU A 3 29.07 -3.68 0.85
C LEU A 3 28.20 -4.73 0.16
N GLU A 4 27.81 -5.78 0.88
CA GLU A 4 26.81 -6.73 0.40
C GLU A 4 25.49 -5.99 0.20
N PRO A 5 24.78 -6.23 -0.91
CA PRO A 5 23.56 -5.49 -1.22
C PRO A 5 22.47 -5.81 -0.20
N ILE A 6 21.75 -4.76 0.19
CA ILE A 6 20.52 -4.87 0.99
C ILE A 6 19.56 -5.83 0.25
N SER A 7 18.84 -6.68 0.99
CA SER A 7 17.80 -7.54 0.40
C SER A 7 16.90 -6.71 -0.52
N PRO A 8 16.61 -7.15 -1.76
CA PRO A 8 15.80 -6.39 -2.71
C PRO A 8 14.44 -5.94 -2.14
N HIS A 9 13.85 -6.74 -1.23
CA HIS A 9 12.62 -6.38 -0.52
C HIS A 9 12.80 -5.21 0.46
N CYS A 10 13.92 -5.17 1.20
CA CYS A 10 14.22 -4.07 2.10
C CYS A 10 14.59 -2.80 1.32
N GLU A 11 15.27 -2.95 0.18
CA GLU A 11 15.67 -1.82 -0.66
C GLU A 11 14.48 -1.18 -1.38
N ALA A 12 13.53 -1.98 -1.88
CA ALA A 12 12.26 -1.51 -2.45
C ALA A 12 11.37 -0.80 -1.42
N LEU A 13 11.35 -1.27 -0.18
CA LEU A 13 10.63 -0.59 0.90
C LEU A 13 11.27 0.76 1.26
N LEU A 14 12.57 0.95 1.07
CA LEU A 14 13.30 2.17 1.45
C LEU A 14 13.43 3.21 0.32
N ARG A 15 13.46 2.79 -0.95
CA ARG A 15 13.67 3.67 -2.11
C ARG A 15 12.38 3.89 -2.90
N SER A 16 11.55 4.89 -2.57
CA SER A 16 10.42 5.40 -3.40
C SER A 16 9.29 4.40 -3.80
N ASP A 17 9.58 3.13 -4.06
CA ASP A 17 8.69 2.00 -4.36
C ASP A 17 7.87 1.53 -3.15
N GLY A 18 8.25 1.99 -1.94
CA GLY A 18 7.46 1.75 -0.73
C GLY A 18 6.03 2.28 -0.83
N ASN A 19 5.79 3.34 -1.63
CA ASN A 19 4.43 3.85 -1.89
C ASN A 19 3.65 2.91 -2.82
N ALA A 20 4.28 2.38 -3.87
CA ALA A 20 3.62 1.44 -4.77
C ALA A 20 3.26 0.15 -4.03
N ILE A 21 4.18 -0.41 -3.24
CA ILE A 21 3.94 -1.60 -2.42
C ILE A 21 2.83 -1.35 -1.39
N ALA A 22 2.87 -0.21 -0.68
CA ALA A 22 1.83 0.15 0.28
C ALA A 22 0.45 0.29 -0.38
N VAL A 23 0.39 0.84 -1.60
CA VAL A 23 -0.86 0.96 -2.35
C VAL A 23 -1.37 -0.40 -2.82
N GLU A 24 -0.52 -1.31 -3.31
CA GLU A 24 -0.95 -2.68 -3.65
C GLU A 24 -1.46 -3.45 -2.42
N GLU A 25 -0.76 -3.36 -1.28
CA GLU A 25 -1.22 -3.98 -0.03
C GLU A 25 -2.55 -3.36 0.44
N LEU A 26 -2.71 -2.04 0.34
CA LEU A 26 -3.96 -1.36 0.66
C LEU A 26 -5.09 -1.82 -0.25
N ILE A 27 -4.88 -1.89 -1.57
CA ILE A 27 -5.87 -2.37 -2.54
C ILE A 27 -6.31 -3.80 -2.21
N ALA A 28 -5.38 -4.69 -1.86
CA ALA A 28 -5.70 -6.06 -1.49
C ALA A 28 -6.64 -6.13 -0.27
N VAL A 29 -6.37 -5.32 0.76
CA VAL A 29 -7.21 -5.24 1.96
C VAL A 29 -8.57 -4.61 1.66
N LEU A 30 -8.61 -3.53 0.88
CA LEU A 30 -9.87 -2.88 0.47
C LEU A 30 -10.74 -3.82 -0.35
N LEU A 31 -10.16 -4.60 -1.28
CA LEU A 31 -10.88 -5.60 -2.07
C LEU A 31 -11.43 -6.73 -1.21
N ALA A 32 -10.67 -7.21 -0.22
CA ALA A 32 -11.15 -8.24 0.70
C ALA A 32 -12.37 -7.77 1.49
N ASN A 33 -12.30 -6.55 2.05
CA ASN A 33 -13.42 -5.93 2.76
C ASN A 33 -14.63 -5.70 1.84
N LEU A 34 -14.40 -5.21 0.62
CA LEU A 34 -15.46 -5.01 -0.37
C LEU A 34 -16.19 -6.29 -0.74
N LYS A 35 -15.45 -7.38 -1.01
CA LYS A 35 -16.03 -8.69 -1.33
C LYS A 35 -16.91 -9.25 -0.21
N GLN A 36 -16.59 -8.91 1.04
CA GLN A 36 -17.35 -9.35 2.22
C GLN A 36 -18.52 -8.42 2.56
N HIS A 37 -18.55 -7.21 2.02
CA HIS A 37 -19.60 -6.25 2.36
C HIS A 37 -20.95 -6.66 1.74
N PRO A 38 -22.03 -6.88 2.54
CA PRO A 38 -23.28 -7.50 2.07
C PRO A 38 -23.97 -6.76 0.91
N HIS A 39 -23.92 -5.43 0.91
CA HIS A 39 -24.54 -4.62 -0.13
C HIS A 39 -23.54 -4.18 -1.21
N TYR A 40 -22.51 -3.41 -0.83
CA TYR A 40 -21.57 -2.84 -1.79
C TYR A 40 -20.71 -3.87 -2.54
N GLY A 41 -20.40 -5.02 -1.93
CA GLY A 41 -19.71 -6.12 -2.60
C GLY A 41 -20.53 -6.66 -3.77
N ASN A 42 -21.82 -6.93 -3.55
CA ASN A 42 -22.73 -7.38 -4.59
C ASN A 42 -22.93 -6.34 -5.70
N VAL A 43 -23.10 -5.07 -5.33
CA VAL A 43 -23.24 -3.98 -6.32
C VAL A 43 -21.99 -3.89 -7.21
N LEU A 44 -20.80 -3.87 -6.61
CA LEU A 44 -19.56 -3.81 -7.38
C LEU A 44 -19.31 -5.05 -8.22
N HIS A 45 -19.65 -6.23 -7.70
CA HIS A 45 -19.58 -7.48 -8.45
C HIS A 45 -20.45 -7.41 -9.71
N HIS A 46 -21.69 -6.94 -9.60
CA HIS A 46 -22.58 -6.77 -10.74
C HIS A 46 -22.10 -5.71 -11.73
N VAL A 47 -21.67 -4.54 -11.23
CA VAL A 47 -21.20 -3.43 -12.08
C VAL A 47 -19.93 -3.82 -12.84
N ALA A 48 -19.06 -4.62 -12.23
CA ALA A 48 -17.84 -5.12 -12.86
C ALA A 48 -18.06 -6.39 -13.70
N GLY A 49 -19.29 -6.90 -13.83
CA GLY A 49 -19.56 -8.15 -14.55
C GLY A 49 -18.86 -9.38 -13.94
N GLY A 50 -18.58 -9.34 -12.64
CA GLY A 50 -17.83 -10.35 -11.91
C GLY A 50 -16.30 -10.18 -11.95
N ASP A 51 -15.78 -9.22 -12.71
CA ASP A 51 -14.35 -8.99 -12.88
C ASP A 51 -13.76 -8.17 -11.71
N TRP A 52 -13.34 -8.88 -10.66
CA TRP A 52 -12.64 -8.27 -9.53
C TRP A 52 -11.26 -7.72 -9.86
N GLU A 53 -10.63 -8.18 -10.95
CA GLU A 53 -9.35 -7.67 -11.41
C GLU A 53 -9.54 -6.27 -12.00
N ALA A 54 -10.60 -6.04 -12.78
CA ALA A 54 -10.98 -4.71 -13.26
C ALA A 54 -11.23 -3.72 -12.10
N VAL A 55 -11.86 -4.18 -11.01
CA VAL A 55 -12.04 -3.36 -9.79
C VAL A 55 -10.69 -3.02 -9.16
N SER A 56 -9.80 -4.00 -9.01
CA SER A 56 -8.43 -3.81 -8.51
C SER A 56 -7.64 -2.79 -9.34
N ASN A 57 -7.67 -2.96 -10.67
CA ASN A 57 -7.01 -2.06 -11.61
C ASN A 57 -7.56 -0.63 -11.53
N SER A 58 -8.88 -0.49 -11.36
CA SER A 58 -9.52 0.82 -11.19
C SER A 58 -9.07 1.50 -9.89
N MET A 59 -8.98 0.77 -8.77
CA MET A 59 -8.48 1.32 -7.51
C MET A 59 -7.01 1.72 -7.61
N ARG A 60 -6.19 0.90 -8.27
CA ARG A 60 -4.78 1.20 -8.53
C ARG A 60 -4.62 2.49 -9.31
N GLU A 61 -5.41 2.66 -10.36
CA GLU A 61 -5.37 3.87 -11.19
C GLU A 61 -5.76 5.13 -10.40
N ILE A 62 -6.79 5.03 -9.54
CA ILE A 62 -7.25 6.13 -8.69
C ILE A 62 -6.21 6.48 -7.61
N LEU A 63 -5.69 5.48 -6.88
CA LEU A 63 -4.80 5.70 -5.75
C LEU A 63 -3.38 6.11 -6.15
N LEU A 64 -2.91 5.72 -7.34
CA LEU A 64 -1.58 6.09 -7.85
C LEU A 64 -1.61 7.28 -8.81
N GLU A 65 -2.78 7.90 -9.05
CA GLU A 65 -2.95 9.04 -9.97
C GLU A 65 -2.29 8.82 -11.35
N ARG A 66 -2.33 7.58 -11.86
CA ARG A 66 -1.53 7.18 -13.04
C ARG A 66 -1.96 7.83 -14.35
N ALA A 67 -3.20 8.31 -14.43
CA ALA A 67 -3.75 8.93 -15.64
C ALA A 67 -4.85 9.95 -15.31
N PRO A 68 -5.08 10.95 -16.18
CA PRO A 68 -6.26 11.79 -16.10
C PRO A 68 -7.53 10.92 -16.20
N VAL A 69 -8.48 11.13 -15.27
CA VAL A 69 -9.74 10.37 -15.18
C VAL A 69 -10.52 10.32 -16.50
N SER A 70 -10.36 11.31 -17.40
CA SER A 70 -10.98 11.32 -18.72
C SER A 70 -10.57 10.13 -19.60
N ASN A 71 -9.35 9.64 -19.44
CA ASN A 71 -8.78 8.57 -20.26
C ASN A 71 -8.95 7.17 -19.62
N SER A 72 -9.47 7.11 -18.39
CA SER A 72 -9.66 5.87 -17.65
C SER A 72 -10.84 5.03 -18.17
N SER A 73 -10.92 3.78 -17.73
CA SER A 73 -12.06 2.90 -18.03
C SER A 73 -13.39 3.49 -17.51
N ALA A 74 -14.52 3.03 -18.07
CA ALA A 74 -15.84 3.45 -17.58
C ALA A 74 -16.04 3.11 -16.09
N LEU A 75 -15.54 1.94 -15.65
CA LEU A 75 -15.55 1.52 -14.25
C LEU A 75 -14.75 2.49 -13.37
N THR A 76 -13.50 2.79 -13.75
CA THR A 76 -12.64 3.74 -13.02
C THR A 76 -13.30 5.11 -12.90
N ARG A 77 -13.89 5.63 -13.99
CA ARG A 77 -14.59 6.94 -13.98
C ARG A 77 -15.80 6.94 -13.06
N ASN A 78 -16.58 5.86 -13.06
CA ASN A 78 -17.77 5.74 -12.22
C ASN A 78 -17.39 5.63 -10.74
N LEU A 79 -16.37 4.83 -10.42
CA LEU A 79 -15.79 4.73 -9.08
C LEU A 79 -15.28 6.09 -8.62
N TYR A 80 -14.48 6.78 -9.43
CA TYR A 80 -13.98 8.12 -9.11
C TYR A 80 -15.13 9.11 -8.81
N ARG A 81 -16.17 9.15 -9.65
CA ARG A 81 -17.35 10.01 -9.41
C ARG A 81 -18.07 9.68 -8.12
N ALA A 82 -18.25 8.40 -7.80
CA ALA A 82 -18.86 7.97 -6.56
C ALA A 82 -18.02 8.41 -5.34
N LEU A 83 -16.70 8.23 -5.41
CA LEU A 83 -15.77 8.60 -4.35
C LEU A 83 -15.54 10.11 -4.22
N SER A 84 -15.72 10.88 -5.30
CA SER A 84 -15.57 12.34 -5.29
C SER A 84 -16.82 13.09 -4.80
N GLY A 85 -17.90 12.37 -4.44
CA GLY A 85 -19.17 12.98 -4.02
C GLY A 85 -19.95 13.67 -5.14
N ARG A 86 -19.51 13.51 -6.40
CA ARG A 86 -20.20 14.03 -7.61
C ARG A 86 -21.11 12.99 -8.25
N GLY A 87 -21.16 11.78 -7.67
CA GLY A 87 -22.04 10.70 -8.10
C GLY A 87 -23.48 10.86 -7.61
N PRO A 88 -24.36 9.91 -8.00
CA PRO A 88 -25.73 9.81 -7.51
C PRO A 88 -25.83 9.86 -5.97
N SER A 89 -26.90 10.46 -5.45
CA SER A 89 -27.09 10.66 -4.01
C SER A 89 -27.16 9.36 -3.21
N ASN A 90 -27.65 8.28 -3.81
CA ASN A 90 -27.70 6.93 -3.23
C ASN A 90 -26.32 6.29 -3.06
N LEU A 91 -25.26 6.83 -3.67
CA LEU A 91 -23.87 6.39 -3.48
C LEU A 91 -23.14 7.14 -2.36
N ARG A 92 -23.76 8.12 -1.71
CA ARG A 92 -23.12 8.86 -0.59
C ARG A 92 -22.77 7.95 0.59
N SER A 93 -23.65 7.00 0.91
CA SER A 93 -23.38 6.02 1.98
C SER A 93 -22.21 5.10 1.61
N PHE A 94 -22.09 4.73 0.32
CA PHE A 94 -20.95 3.97 -0.19
C PHE A 94 -19.65 4.79 -0.09
N GLN A 95 -19.67 6.04 -0.54
CA GLN A 95 -18.53 6.95 -0.47
C GLN A 95 -18.03 7.07 0.98
N LYS A 96 -18.93 7.40 1.91
CA LYS A 96 -18.57 7.55 3.32
C LYS A 96 -17.94 6.27 3.87
N TRP A 97 -18.64 5.14 3.71
CA TRP A 97 -18.14 3.85 4.17
C TRP A 97 -16.77 3.50 3.59
N PHE A 98 -16.58 3.73 2.28
CA PHE A 98 -15.32 3.42 1.61
C PHE A 98 -14.17 4.32 2.09
N LEU A 99 -14.42 5.62 2.28
CA LEU A 99 -13.41 6.55 2.79
C LEU A 99 -13.05 6.24 4.26
N ASP A 100 -14.04 5.94 5.10
CA ASP A 100 -13.82 5.52 6.50
C ASP A 100 -12.96 4.23 6.54
N LEU A 101 -13.21 3.29 5.64
CA LEU A 101 -12.41 2.07 5.49
C LEU A 101 -10.98 2.36 5.03
N VAL A 102 -10.80 3.24 4.04
CA VAL A 102 -9.47 3.66 3.56
C VAL A 102 -8.67 4.31 4.69
N GLU A 103 -9.28 5.18 5.48
CA GLU A 103 -8.64 5.84 6.62
C GLU A 103 -8.21 4.83 7.68
N LEU A 104 -9.11 3.91 8.05
CA LEU A 104 -8.84 2.85 9.02
C LEU A 104 -7.68 1.94 8.57
N GLU A 105 -7.75 1.45 7.34
CA GLU A 105 -6.80 0.45 6.83
C GLU A 105 -5.44 1.06 6.49
N SER A 106 -5.40 2.29 5.96
CA SER A 106 -4.14 2.99 5.71
C SER A 106 -3.38 3.25 7.00
N SER A 107 -4.06 3.61 8.09
CA SER A 107 -3.45 3.81 9.41
C SER A 107 -2.85 2.51 9.96
N SER A 108 -3.61 1.41 9.92
CA SER A 108 -3.17 0.08 10.34
C SER A 108 -2.00 -0.45 9.49
N LEU A 109 -2.09 -0.28 8.17
CA LEU A 109 -1.06 -0.70 7.22
C LEU A 109 0.23 0.10 7.41
N PHE A 110 0.14 1.42 7.59
CA PHE A 110 1.31 2.27 7.87
C PHE A 110 2.00 1.86 9.17
N ALA A 111 1.24 1.57 10.23
CA ALA A 111 1.80 1.06 11.48
C ALA A 111 2.55 -0.27 11.28
N ARG A 112 1.98 -1.20 10.52
CA ARG A 112 2.62 -2.49 10.18
C ARG A 112 3.89 -2.31 9.34
N LEU A 113 3.86 -1.44 8.32
CA LEU A 113 5.03 -1.17 7.50
C LEU A 113 6.14 -0.48 8.29
N LEU A 114 5.79 0.45 9.18
CA LEU A 114 6.75 1.10 10.08
C LEU A 114 7.39 0.10 11.03
N ALA A 115 6.61 -0.78 11.64
CA ALA A 115 7.13 -1.86 12.50
C ALA A 115 8.12 -2.74 11.74
N ARG A 116 7.76 -3.21 10.53
CA ARG A 116 8.67 -4.00 9.66
C ARG A 116 9.96 -3.25 9.32
N ARG A 117 9.89 -1.94 9.06
CA ARG A 117 11.08 -1.12 8.79
C ARG A 117 11.98 -0.98 10.02
N ILE A 118 11.38 -0.79 11.20
CA ILE A 118 12.12 -0.75 12.48
C ILE A 118 12.79 -2.11 12.74
N ASP A 119 12.07 -3.21 12.54
CA ASP A 119 12.60 -4.56 12.72
C ASP A 119 13.75 -4.86 11.74
N ALA A 120 13.61 -4.47 10.48
CA ALA A 120 14.66 -4.61 9.47
C ALA A 120 15.90 -3.76 9.83
N ALA A 121 15.72 -2.52 10.27
CA ALA A 121 16.81 -1.66 10.72
C ALA A 121 17.51 -2.23 11.97
N ASN A 122 16.74 -2.78 12.92
CA ASN A 122 17.28 -3.44 14.10
C ASN A 122 18.08 -4.70 13.74
N ALA A 123 17.58 -5.51 12.81
CA ALA A 123 18.29 -6.70 12.33
C ALA A 123 19.62 -6.32 11.65
N ASP A 124 19.64 -5.28 10.82
CA ASP A 124 20.87 -4.77 10.19
C ASP A 124 21.86 -4.24 11.24
N LEU A 125 21.39 -3.46 12.23
CA LEU A 125 22.22 -3.00 13.34
C LEU A 125 22.85 -4.16 14.11
N VAL A 126 22.10 -5.23 14.39
CA VAL A 126 22.62 -6.43 15.06
C VAL A 126 23.69 -7.12 14.22
N LEU A 127 23.48 -7.23 12.90
CA LEU A 127 24.46 -7.81 11.96
C LEU A 127 25.73 -6.95 11.83
N GLN A 128 25.64 -5.63 12.05
CA GLN A 128 26.78 -4.71 12.01
C GLN A 128 27.54 -4.61 13.34
N ARG A 129 26.97 -5.03 14.48
CA ARG A 129 27.64 -5.01 15.80
C ARG A 129 29.01 -5.72 15.83
N PRO A 130 29.21 -6.90 15.23
CA PRO A 130 30.52 -7.55 15.20
C PRO A 130 31.57 -6.74 14.44
N ARG A 131 31.17 -6.05 13.36
CA ARG A 131 32.06 -5.18 12.57
C ARG A 131 32.46 -3.93 13.34
N PHE A 132 31.52 -3.29 14.03
CA PHE A 132 31.82 -2.17 14.93
C PHE A 132 32.76 -2.59 16.06
N ARG A 133 32.51 -3.75 16.69
CA ARG A 133 33.34 -4.26 17.78
C ARG A 133 34.76 -4.61 17.31
N ALA A 134 34.89 -5.25 16.14
CA ALA A 134 36.18 -5.57 15.54
C ALA A 134 36.96 -4.31 15.13
N SER A 135 36.31 -3.31 14.54
CA SER A 135 36.94 -2.03 14.19
C SER A 135 37.35 -1.23 15.43
N ALA A 136 36.50 -1.17 16.46
CA ALA A 136 36.82 -0.51 17.72
C ALA A 136 37.98 -1.19 18.47
N LEU A 137 37.99 -2.53 18.53
CA LEU A 137 39.11 -3.29 19.09
C LEU A 137 40.41 -3.10 18.30
N ARG A 138 40.34 -2.98 16.97
CA ARG A 138 41.50 -2.73 16.12
C ARG A 138 42.10 -1.33 16.32
N ILE A 139 41.26 -0.32 16.56
CA ILE A 139 41.69 1.05 16.92
C ILE A 139 42.27 1.10 18.34
N LEU A 140 41.71 0.35 19.29
CA LEU A 140 42.19 0.30 20.68
C LEU A 140 43.51 -0.47 20.81
N ASN A 141 43.74 -1.49 19.97
CA ASN A 141 44.96 -2.31 19.98
C ASN A 141 46.06 -1.81 19.02
N SER A 142 45.86 -0.71 18.30
CA SER A 142 46.86 -0.12 17.40
C SER A 142 47.75 0.92 18.09
N ARG A 143 48.05 0.73 19.39
CA ARG A 143 49.03 1.51 20.14
C ARG A 143 50.15 0.61 20.62
#